data_AF-A0A971C5C7-F1
#
_entry.id   AF-A0A971C5C7-F1
#
_cell.length_a   1.000
_cell.length_b   1.000
_cell.length_c   1.000
_cell.angle_alpha   90.00
_cell.angle_beta   90.00
_cell.angle_gamma   90.00
#
_symmetry.space_group_name_H-M   'P 1'
#
loop_
_entity.id
_entity.type
_entity.pdbx_description
1 polymer ?
#
loop_
_entity_poly.entity_id
_entity_poly.type
_entity_poly.pdbx_seq_one_letter_code
_entity_poly.pdbx_strand_id
1 'polypeptide(L)'
;MENIQATGTWRGVLFIDKMKEYIEDEIFQIDIQSIDAQNLITATVIEQVQEEDLFLSHRDKFTAYHAEGKLDAHSGEFQLYYKAGGLHGDPVTVELSGTIDENKETIEGQYRTASRQQWQASFLLKKTKTEPL
;
A
#
# COMPACT_ATOMS: atom_id res chain seq x y z
N MET A 1 17.42 -12.37 17.80
CA MET A 1 16.15 -11.78 17.35
C MET A 1 16.06 -12.08 15.88
N GLU A 2 15.00 -12.75 15.46
CA GLU A 2 14.76 -13.04 14.04
C GLU A 2 14.43 -11.71 13.35
N ASN A 3 15.02 -11.49 12.18
CA ASN A 3 14.78 -10.28 11.39
C ASN A 3 13.39 -10.37 10.78
N ILE A 4 12.63 -9.27 10.83
CA ILE A 4 11.34 -9.18 10.16
C ILE A 4 11.55 -9.42 8.66
N GLN A 5 11.02 -10.53 8.12
CA GLN A 5 10.93 -10.84 6.71
C GLN A 5 9.82 -10.03 6.03
N ALA A 6 9.98 -8.71 6.04
CA ALA A 6 9.06 -7.76 5.44
C ALA A 6 9.12 -7.75 3.89
N THR A 7 10.24 -8.17 3.30
CA THR A 7 10.42 -8.15 1.84
C THR A 7 9.46 -9.12 1.14
N GLY A 8 9.04 -8.71 -0.07
CA GLY A 8 8.11 -9.43 -0.93
C GLY A 8 6.82 -8.66 -1.22
N THR A 9 5.91 -9.33 -1.91
CA THR A 9 4.67 -8.74 -2.39
C THR A 9 3.52 -8.98 -1.42
N TRP A 10 2.87 -7.90 -1.02
CA TRP A 10 1.71 -7.89 -0.13
C TRP A 10 0.50 -7.34 -0.88
N ARG A 11 -0.59 -8.10 -0.93
CA ARG A 11 -1.76 -7.76 -1.73
C ARG A 11 -3.05 -7.91 -0.94
N GLY A 12 -3.98 -7.01 -1.18
CA GLY A 12 -5.30 -7.01 -0.57
C GLY A 12 -6.15 -5.87 -1.11
N VAL A 13 -6.92 -5.25 -0.22
CA VAL A 13 -7.92 -4.23 -0.56
C VAL A 13 -7.76 -3.00 0.32
N LEU A 14 -8.27 -1.88 -0.18
CA LEU A 14 -8.33 -0.59 0.51
C LEU A 14 -9.78 -0.32 0.94
N PHE A 15 -9.97 0.15 2.17
CA PHE A 15 -11.26 0.43 2.79
C PHE A 15 -11.43 1.93 2.94
N ILE A 16 -12.34 2.56 2.20
CA ILE A 16 -12.56 4.00 2.31
C ILE A 16 -13.42 4.29 3.55
N ASP A 17 -12.76 4.64 4.65
CA ASP A 17 -13.36 4.79 5.99
C ASP A 17 -14.59 5.72 6.02
N LYS A 18 -14.62 6.73 5.14
CA LYS A 18 -15.74 7.70 5.06
C LYS A 18 -16.99 7.15 4.40
N MET A 19 -16.86 6.15 3.53
CA MET A 19 -18.00 5.54 2.85
C MET A 19 -18.56 4.33 3.61
N LYS A 20 -17.83 3.80 4.61
CA LYS A 20 -18.17 2.55 5.32
C LYS A 20 -18.45 1.38 4.39
N GLU A 21 -17.94 1.44 3.16
CA GLU A 21 -18.13 0.44 2.12
C GLU A 21 -16.78 -0.19 1.81
N TYR A 22 -16.82 -1.51 1.68
CA TYR A 22 -15.73 -2.28 1.11
C TYR A 22 -15.80 -2.08 -0.40
N ILE A 23 -14.78 -1.49 -1.00
CA ILE A 23 -14.61 -1.60 -2.44
C ILE A 23 -13.80 -2.87 -2.66
N GLU A 24 -14.48 -4.01 -2.66
CA GLU A 24 -13.84 -5.34 -2.84
C GLU A 24 -13.16 -5.49 -4.21
N ASP A 25 -13.51 -4.62 -5.17
CA ASP A 25 -13.01 -4.62 -6.55
C ASP A 25 -11.77 -3.74 -6.78
N GLU A 26 -11.18 -3.16 -5.72
CA GLU A 26 -9.94 -2.38 -5.81
C GLU A 26 -8.75 -3.14 -5.22
N ILE A 27 -7.90 -3.67 -6.10
CA ILE A 27 -6.63 -4.28 -5.71
C ILE A 27 -5.68 -3.18 -5.23
N PHE A 28 -5.21 -3.33 -3.98
CA PHE A 28 -4.11 -2.57 -3.41
C PHE A 28 -2.94 -3.51 -3.13
N GLN A 29 -1.75 -3.15 -3.61
CA GLN A 29 -0.55 -3.96 -3.46
C GLN A 29 0.64 -3.11 -3.03
N ILE A 30 1.44 -3.64 -2.11
CA ILE A 30 2.74 -3.10 -1.72
C ILE A 30 3.78 -4.18 -1.99
N ASP A 31 4.74 -3.90 -2.86
CA ASP A 31 5.91 -4.75 -3.08
C ASP A 31 7.12 -4.15 -2.36
N ILE A 32 7.51 -4.72 -1.23
CA ILE A 32 8.66 -4.28 -0.43
C ILE A 32 9.91 -4.90 -1.05
N GLN A 33 10.67 -4.08 -1.78
CA GLN A 33 11.80 -4.53 -2.61
C GLN A 33 13.08 -4.69 -1.78
N SER A 34 13.36 -3.74 -0.90
CA SER A 34 14.54 -3.80 -0.04
C SER A 34 14.35 -3.02 1.26
N ILE A 35 15.09 -3.43 2.27
CA ILE A 35 15.24 -2.74 3.55
C ILE A 35 16.73 -2.68 3.85
N ASP A 36 17.27 -1.47 4.01
CA ASP A 36 18.69 -1.28 4.28
C ASP A 36 19.05 -1.42 5.77
N ALA A 37 20.34 -1.28 6.09
CA ALA A 37 20.83 -1.37 7.46
C ALA A 37 20.40 -0.22 8.39
N GLN A 38 19.78 0.83 7.85
CA GLN A 38 19.17 1.93 8.59
C GLN A 38 17.63 1.79 8.68
N ASN A 39 17.10 0.63 8.28
CA ASN A 39 15.68 0.33 8.17
C ASN A 39 14.93 1.24 7.18
N LEU A 40 15.60 1.78 6.17
CA LEU A 40 14.95 2.50 5.08
C LEU A 40 14.34 1.48 4.11
N ILE A 41 13.07 1.69 3.79
CA ILE A 41 12.30 0.84 2.89
C ILE A 41 12.32 1.45 1.49
N THR A 42 12.57 0.62 0.48
CA THR A 42 12.20 0.91 -0.92
C THR A 42 11.11 -0.07 -1.35
N ALA A 43 10.02 0.46 -1.89
CA ALA A 43 8.86 -0.32 -2.28
C ALA A 43 8.20 0.20 -3.57
N THR A 44 7.36 -0.63 -4.18
CA THR A 44 6.41 -0.21 -5.22
C THR A 44 5.00 -0.38 -4.69
N VAL A 45 4.20 0.68 -4.74
CA VAL A 45 2.76 0.63 -4.44
C VAL A 45 2.01 0.54 -5.75
N ILE A 46 1.09 -0.42 -5.87
CA ILE A 46 0.24 -0.58 -7.05
C ILE A 46 -1.21 -0.38 -6.62
N GLU A 47 -1.86 0.56 -7.26
CA GLU A 47 -3.28 0.87 -7.08
C GLU A 47 -4.04 0.50 -8.36
N GLN A 48 -5.17 -0.21 -8.21
CA GLN A 48 -6.17 -0.35 -9.27
C GLN A 48 -7.13 0.83 -9.19
N VAL A 49 -7.19 1.64 -10.24
CA VAL A 49 -8.14 2.75 -10.33
C VAL A 49 -9.36 2.28 -11.13
N GLN A 50 -10.56 2.29 -10.52
CA GLN A 50 -11.78 2.27 -11.31
C GLN A 50 -11.98 3.68 -11.90
N GLU A 51 -11.82 3.82 -13.21
CA GLU A 51 -12.41 4.97 -13.90
C GLU A 51 -13.94 4.78 -13.84
N GLU A 52 -14.68 5.78 -13.33
CA GLU A 52 -16.15 5.85 -13.40
C GLU A 52 -16.61 6.00 -14.87
N ASP A 53 -16.21 5.11 -15.76
CA ASP A 53 -16.70 5.08 -17.13
C ASP A 53 -17.88 4.10 -17.21
N LEU A 54 -19.07 4.66 -17.44
CA LEU A 54 -20.35 4.00 -17.72
C LEU A 54 -20.34 3.06 -18.96
N PHE A 55 -19.17 2.80 -19.53
CA PHE A 55 -18.97 1.93 -20.68
C PHE A 55 -18.15 0.71 -20.26
N LEU A 56 -18.78 -0.47 -20.35
CA LEU A 56 -18.29 -1.82 -20.04
C LEU A 56 -17.09 -2.27 -20.88
N SER A 57 -16.02 -1.48 -20.95
CA SER A 57 -14.82 -1.80 -21.74
C SER A 57 -13.55 -1.12 -21.23
N HIS A 58 -13.29 -1.10 -19.92
CA HIS A 58 -12.05 -0.52 -19.42
C HIS A 58 -11.29 -1.56 -18.58
N ARG A 59 -10.16 -1.98 -19.15
CA ARG A 59 -9.14 -2.83 -18.54
C ARG A 59 -8.78 -2.26 -17.17
N ASP A 60 -8.66 -3.11 -16.16
CA ASP A 60 -8.09 -2.77 -14.86
C ASP A 60 -6.78 -1.98 -15.05
N LYS A 61 -6.83 -0.65 -14.91
CA LYS A 61 -5.64 0.19 -15.02
C LYS A 61 -4.95 0.17 -13.66
N PHE A 62 -3.87 -0.59 -13.61
CA PHE A 62 -2.95 -0.57 -12.48
C PHE A 62 -1.95 0.56 -12.66
N THR A 63 -1.84 1.44 -11.66
CA THR A 63 -0.77 2.44 -11.62
C THR A 63 0.24 2.04 -10.56
N ALA A 64 1.51 1.99 -10.94
CA ALA A 64 2.62 1.68 -10.05
C ALA A 64 3.34 2.97 -9.63
N TYR A 65 3.58 3.10 -8.33
CA TYR A 65 4.22 4.24 -7.71
C TYR A 65 5.46 3.77 -6.94
N HIS A 66 6.57 4.47 -7.14
CA HIS A 66 7.75 4.31 -6.30
C HIS A 66 7.48 4.90 -4.91
N ALA A 67 7.71 4.10 -3.87
CA ALA A 67 7.49 4.47 -2.49
C ALA A 67 8.75 4.27 -1.64
N GLU A 68 9.00 5.19 -0.73
CA GLU A 68 10.13 5.14 0.20
C GLU A 68 9.66 5.44 1.62
N GLY A 69 10.37 4.89 2.60
CA GLY A 69 10.06 5.21 3.98
C GLY A 69 10.89 4.43 4.99
N LYS A 70 10.29 4.09 6.13
CA LYS A 70 11.01 3.51 7.27
C LYS A 70 10.24 2.36 7.90
N LEU A 71 10.97 1.36 8.37
CA LEU A 71 10.48 0.27 9.21
C LEU A 71 11.06 0.41 10.63
N ASP A 72 10.24 0.28 11.65
CA ASP A 72 10.70 -0.10 12.98
C ASP A 72 10.79 -1.63 13.02
N ALA A 73 12.02 -2.15 12.98
CA ALA A 73 12.27 -3.59 12.98
C ALA A 73 11.87 -4.29 14.30
N HIS A 74 11.55 -3.55 15.36
CA HIS A 74 11.15 -4.11 16.64
C HIS A 74 9.63 -4.24 16.76
N SER A 75 8.88 -3.23 16.30
CA SER A 75 7.42 -3.23 16.36
C SER A 75 6.76 -3.74 15.08
N GLY A 76 7.49 -3.80 13.96
CA GLY A 76 6.94 -4.05 12.63
C GLY A 76 6.16 -2.86 12.07
N GLU A 77 6.15 -1.72 12.75
CA GLU A 77 5.51 -0.50 12.27
C GLU A 77 6.30 0.11 11.12
N PHE A 78 5.62 0.55 10.08
CA PHE A 78 6.25 1.23 8.95
C PHE A 78 5.51 2.49 8.54
N GLN A 79 6.24 3.32 7.82
CA GLN A 79 5.70 4.44 7.05
C GLN A 79 6.28 4.39 5.64
N LEU A 80 5.45 4.63 4.64
CA LEU A 80 5.84 4.77 3.23
C LEU A 80 5.23 6.04 2.64
N TYR A 81 5.98 6.67 1.74
CA TYR A 81 5.56 7.87 1.02
C TYR A 81 5.79 7.69 -0.47
N TYR A 82 4.81 8.10 -1.28
CA TYR A 82 4.93 8.14 -2.74
C TYR A 82 4.18 9.33 -3.32
N LYS A 83 4.44 9.63 -4.59
CA LYS A 83 3.75 10.70 -5.34
C LYS A 83 2.74 10.08 -6.29
N ALA A 84 1.45 10.27 -6.02
CA ALA A 84 0.36 9.87 -6.89
C ALA A 84 -0.05 11.03 -7.82
N GLY A 85 -0.63 10.72 -8.98
CA GLY A 85 -1.18 11.74 -9.88
C GLY A 85 -2.43 12.37 -9.25
N GLY A 86 -2.44 13.69 -9.07
CA GLY A 86 -3.62 14.40 -8.57
C GLY A 86 -4.66 14.69 -9.65
N LEU A 87 -5.89 14.96 -9.23
CA LEU A 87 -7.05 15.29 -10.08
C LEU A 87 -6.83 16.49 -11.04
N HIS A 88 -5.82 17.32 -10.79
CA HIS A 88 -5.50 18.50 -11.60
C HIS A 88 -4.10 18.44 -12.25
N GLY A 89 -3.48 17.26 -12.30
CA GLY A 89 -2.15 17.06 -12.89
C GLY A 89 -0.99 17.36 -11.92
N ASP A 90 -1.26 17.99 -10.78
CA ASP A 90 -0.26 18.16 -9.73
C ASP A 90 -0.10 16.87 -8.92
N PRO A 91 1.14 16.38 -8.73
CA PRO A 91 1.37 15.19 -7.94
C PRO A 91 1.05 15.46 -6.46
N VAL A 92 0.34 14.52 -5.84
CA VAL A 92 0.01 14.55 -4.42
C VAL A 92 0.89 13.55 -3.70
N THR A 93 1.50 13.97 -2.59
CA THR A 93 2.19 13.04 -1.70
C THR A 93 1.17 12.24 -0.92
N VAL A 94 1.28 10.93 -1.00
CA VAL A 94 0.54 9.96 -0.22
C VAL A 94 1.44 9.42 0.87
N GLU A 95 0.87 9.22 2.05
CA GLU A 95 1.47 8.56 3.20
C GLU A 95 0.67 7.29 3.52
N LEU A 96 1.38 6.18 3.63
CA LEU A 96 0.90 4.93 4.20
C LEU A 96 1.58 4.74 5.55
N SER A 97 0.81 4.30 6.54
CA SER A 97 1.36 3.82 7.80
C SER A 97 0.70 2.50 8.16
N GLY A 98 1.45 1.56 8.70
CA GLY A 98 0.87 0.28 9.08
C GLY A 98 1.82 -0.56 9.92
N THR A 99 1.39 -1.77 10.23
CA THR A 99 2.14 -2.75 11.00
C THR A 99 2.19 -4.07 10.26
N ILE A 100 3.37 -4.64 10.17
CA ILE A 100 3.61 -5.98 9.63
C ILE A 100 3.46 -6.99 10.77
N ASP A 101 2.49 -7.90 10.64
CA ASP A 101 2.36 -9.07 11.52
C ASP A 101 2.89 -10.30 10.79
N GLU A 102 4.11 -10.68 11.14
CA GLU A 102 4.80 -11.81 10.52
C GLU A 102 4.13 -13.15 10.79
N ASN A 103 3.59 -13.32 12.00
CA ASN A 103 2.96 -14.57 12.41
C ASN A 103 1.70 -14.83 11.59
N LYS A 104 1.00 -13.76 11.19
CA LYS A 104 -0.21 -13.82 10.38
C LYS A 104 0.07 -13.66 8.88
N GLU A 105 1.30 -13.33 8.49
CA GLU A 105 1.66 -12.94 7.12
C GLU A 105 0.74 -11.81 6.60
N THR A 106 0.45 -10.81 7.45
CA THR A 106 -0.44 -9.69 7.11
C THR A 106 0.19 -8.32 7.31
N ILE A 107 -0.29 -7.34 6.55
CA ILE A 107 -0.10 -5.92 6.83
C ILE A 107 -1.45 -5.27 7.07
N GLU A 108 -1.57 -4.55 8.19
CA GLU A 108 -2.71 -3.69 8.49
C GLU A 108 -2.24 -2.25 8.57
N GLY A 109 -2.97 -1.32 7.94
CA GLY A 109 -2.53 0.06 7.91
C GLY A 109 -3.57 1.05 7.43
N GLN A 110 -3.14 2.29 7.27
CA GLN A 110 -3.93 3.44 6.90
C GLN A 110 -3.23 4.27 5.83
N TYR A 111 -4.06 4.94 5.03
CA TYR A 111 -3.69 5.74 3.89
C TYR A 111 -4.19 7.17 4.09
N ARG A 112 -3.35 8.16 3.77
CA ARG A 112 -3.79 9.55 3.58
C ARG A 112 -2.96 10.26 2.52
N THR A 113 -3.56 11.27 1.91
CA THR A 113 -2.81 12.33 1.26
C THR A 113 -2.16 13.22 2.33
N ALA A 114 -0.89 13.57 2.17
CA ALA A 114 -0.11 14.30 3.18
C ALA A 114 -0.66 15.70 3.51
N SER A 115 -1.50 16.27 2.63
CA SER A 115 -2.22 17.53 2.86
C SER A 115 -3.42 17.40 3.80
N ARG A 116 -3.85 16.17 4.13
CA ARG A 116 -4.97 15.88 5.02
C ARG A 116 -4.45 15.51 6.41
N GLN A 117 -5.09 16.05 7.45
CA GLN A 117 -4.78 15.69 8.83
C GLN A 117 -5.37 14.33 9.25
N GLN A 118 -6.45 13.89 8.59
CA GLN A 118 -7.18 12.66 8.93
C GLN A 118 -6.86 11.55 7.92
N TRP A 119 -6.79 10.32 8.40
CA TRP A 119 -6.75 9.11 7.58
C TRP A 119 -8.01 9.02 6.70
N GLN A 120 -7.80 8.61 5.46
CA GLN A 120 -8.86 8.57 4.44
C GLN A 120 -9.34 7.15 4.18
N ALA A 121 -8.45 6.18 4.35
CA ALA A 121 -8.73 4.79 4.16
C ALA A 121 -7.85 3.92 5.05
N SER A 122 -8.30 2.71 5.29
CA SER A 122 -7.54 1.64 5.93
C SER A 122 -7.22 0.55 4.90
N PHE A 123 -6.25 -0.31 5.14
CA PHE A 123 -5.97 -1.45 4.25
C PHE A 123 -5.57 -2.70 5.05
N LEU A 124 -5.88 -3.86 4.48
CA LEU A 124 -5.45 -5.16 4.97
C LEU A 124 -4.86 -5.96 3.81
N LEU A 125 -3.58 -6.30 3.90
CA LEU A 125 -2.83 -7.01 2.87
C LEU A 125 -2.36 -8.35 3.42
N LYS A 126 -2.27 -9.35 2.54
CA LYS A 126 -1.67 -10.64 2.83
C LYS A 126 -0.42 -10.82 2.01
N LYS A 127 0.58 -11.51 2.58
CA LYS A 127 1.79 -11.85 1.85
C LYS A 127 1.45 -12.85 0.74
N THR A 128 1.87 -12.53 -0.47
CA THR A 128 1.70 -13.42 -1.62
C THR A 128 2.81 -14.45 -1.57
N LYS A 129 2.46 -15.74 -1.55
CA LYS A 129 3.44 -16.81 -1.70
C LYS A 129 3.74 -16.93 -3.19
N THR A 130 4.97 -16.62 -3.60
CA THR A 130 5.46 -17.05 -4.91
C THR A 130 5.47 -18.58 -4.91
N GLU A 131 4.56 -19.20 -5.64
CA GLU A 131 4.71 -20.60 -6.00
C GLU A 131 5.99 -20.74 -6.86
N PRO A 132 6.89 -21.68 -6.55
CA PRO A 132 7.97 -22.00 -7.48
C PRO A 132 7.33 -22.56 -8.77
N LEU A 133 7.64 -21.91 -9.89
CA LEU A 133 7.33 -22.38 -11.24
C LEU A 133 7.97 -23.74 -11.53
#